data_AF-A0A828TZ73-F1
#
_entry.id   AF-A0A828TZ73-F1
#
_cell.length_a   1.000
_cell.length_b   1.000
_cell.length_c   1.000
_cell.angle_alpha   90.00
_cell.angle_beta   90.00
_cell.angle_gamma   90.00
#
_symmetry.space_group_name_H-M   'P 1'
#
loop_
_entity.id
_entity.type
_entity.pdbx_description
1 polymer ?
#
loop_
_entity_poly.entity_id
_entity_poly.type
_entity_poly.pdbx_seq_one_letter_code
_entity_poly.pdbx_strand_id
1 'polypeptide(L)'
;MLAIDAVENGSFIRISLVNLLSVPVSNIGFHATWGNEKPTDAKALAKWQQLLFNTTLNSTLQLMPGQWQDINLTLKGVSPNNLKYLKLSINMANLQFNTVQPAETRQRKNKK
;
A
#
# COMPACT_ATOMS: atom_id res chain seq x y z
N MET A 1 2.73 15.84 5.71
CA MET A 1 2.43 15.25 7.03
C MET A 1 1.70 13.95 6.79
N LEU A 2 2.22 12.83 7.30
CA LEU A 2 1.47 11.56 7.35
C LEU A 2 0.33 11.73 8.36
N ALA A 3 -0.89 11.42 7.95
CA ALA A 3 -2.08 11.72 8.73
C ALA A 3 -3.22 10.73 8.46
N ILE A 4 -4.09 10.58 9.46
CA ILE A 4 -5.40 9.96 9.34
C ILE A 4 -6.42 11.09 9.51
N ASP A 5 -7.10 11.45 8.42
CA ASP A 5 -8.08 12.53 8.37
C ASP A 5 -9.50 11.95 8.27
N ALA A 6 -10.50 12.70 8.74
CA ALA A 6 -11.90 12.36 8.53
C ALA A 6 -12.34 12.71 7.11
N VAL A 7 -13.16 11.86 6.50
CA VAL A 7 -13.87 12.14 5.25
C VAL A 7 -15.33 11.75 5.38
N GLU A 8 -16.15 12.10 4.38
CA GLU A 8 -17.55 11.70 4.36
C GLU A 8 -17.68 10.18 4.53
N ASN A 9 -18.38 9.77 5.60
CA ASN A 9 -18.61 8.39 5.96
C ASN A 9 -17.33 7.53 6.03
N GLY A 10 -16.19 8.07 6.48
CA GLY A 10 -14.96 7.27 6.55
C GLY A 10 -13.72 7.98 7.05
N SER A 11 -12.59 7.35 6.76
CA SER A 11 -11.24 7.82 7.05
C SER A 11 -10.41 7.94 5.78
N PHE A 12 -9.48 8.88 5.78
CA PHE A 12 -8.47 9.04 4.75
C PHE A 12 -7.09 8.89 5.37
N ILE A 13 -6.25 8.02 4.82
CA ILE A 13 -4.89 7.79 5.33
C ILE A 13 -3.90 8.16 4.24
N ARG A 14 -2.89 8.96 4.60
CA ARG A 14 -1.68 9.15 3.79
C ARG A 14 -0.57 8.23 4.32
N ILE A 15 -0.02 7.39 3.47
CA ILE A 15 1.06 6.45 3.82
C ILE A 15 2.19 6.61 2.81
N SER A 16 3.43 6.70 3.27
CA SER A 16 4.61 6.60 2.40
C SER A 16 5.02 5.14 2.26
N LEU A 17 5.19 4.69 1.02
CA LEU A 17 5.72 3.37 0.68
C LEU A 17 7.11 3.51 0.08
N VAL A 18 7.96 2.50 0.30
CA VAL A 18 9.27 2.41 -0.35
C VAL A 18 9.46 0.98 -0.87
N ASN A 19 9.97 0.86 -2.08
CA ASN A 19 10.35 -0.43 -2.64
C ASN A 19 11.74 -0.83 -2.13
N LEU A 20 11.79 -1.96 -1.42
CA LEU A 20 13.03 -2.52 -0.85
C LEU A 20 13.79 -3.43 -1.83
N LEU A 21 13.24 -3.69 -3.02
CA LEU A 21 13.87 -4.48 -4.07
C LEU A 21 14.83 -3.63 -4.90
N SER A 22 15.73 -4.28 -5.62
CA SER A 22 16.71 -3.63 -6.51
C SER A 22 16.16 -3.24 -7.88
N VAL A 23 14.91 -3.59 -8.19
CA VAL A 23 14.25 -3.32 -9.47
C VAL A 23 12.94 -2.56 -9.26
N PRO A 24 12.55 -1.64 -10.16
CA PRO A 24 11.26 -0.97 -10.11
C PRO A 24 10.12 -1.99 -10.17
N VAL A 25 9.07 -1.71 -9.41
CA VAL A 25 7.85 -2.52 -9.40
C VAL A 25 6.67 -1.65 -9.80
N SER A 26 5.93 -2.07 -10.81
CA SER A 26 4.76 -1.35 -11.34
C SER A 26 3.47 -2.12 -11.12
N ASN A 27 2.34 -1.40 -11.24
CA ASN A 27 0.99 -1.92 -11.13
C ASN A 27 0.70 -2.62 -9.79
N ILE A 28 1.28 -2.09 -8.71
CA ILE A 28 1.07 -2.62 -7.36
C ILE A 28 -0.38 -2.38 -6.97
N GLY A 29 -1.13 -3.47 -6.79
CA GLY A 29 -2.42 -3.44 -6.15
C GLY A 29 -2.33 -3.83 -4.67
N PHE A 30 -3.39 -3.56 -3.91
CA PHE A 30 -3.50 -3.96 -2.51
C PHE A 30 -4.85 -4.61 -2.24
N HIS A 31 -4.86 -5.65 -1.42
CA HIS A 31 -6.04 -6.06 -0.68
C HIS A 31 -6.02 -5.34 0.66
N ALA A 32 -7.07 -4.58 0.94
CA ALA A 32 -7.22 -3.86 2.19
C ALA A 32 -8.40 -4.45 2.98
N THR A 33 -8.21 -4.61 4.28
CA THR A 33 -9.26 -4.96 5.23
C THR A 33 -9.12 -4.06 6.44
N TRP A 34 -10.20 -3.41 6.87
CA TRP A 34 -10.15 -2.43 7.96
C TRP A 34 -11.40 -2.47 8.83
N GLY A 35 -11.28 -1.94 10.05
CA GLY A 35 -12.37 -1.95 11.01
C GLY A 35 -11.99 -1.43 12.38
N ASN A 36 -12.88 -1.72 13.32
CA ASN A 36 -12.70 -1.46 14.74
C ASN A 36 -11.63 -2.37 15.35
N GLU A 37 -11.30 -2.10 16.60
CA GLU A 37 -10.33 -2.84 17.40
C GLU A 37 -10.56 -4.34 17.35
N LYS A 38 -9.48 -5.09 17.11
CA LYS A 38 -9.52 -6.55 17.17
C LYS A 38 -9.78 -6.98 18.61
N PRO A 39 -10.81 -7.81 18.89
CA PRO A 39 -11.09 -8.26 20.24
C PRO A 39 -10.00 -9.21 20.74
N THR A 40 -9.79 -9.21 22.06
CA THR A 40 -8.93 -10.18 22.75
C THR A 40 -9.66 -11.49 23.05
N ASP A 41 -10.99 -11.44 23.20
CA ASP A 41 -11.84 -12.62 23.40
C ASP A 41 -12.03 -13.41 22.08
N ALA A 42 -11.67 -14.69 22.11
CA ALA A 42 -11.83 -15.61 20.98
C ALA A 42 -13.30 -15.75 20.55
N LYS A 43 -14.26 -15.65 21.48
CA LYS A 43 -15.70 -15.77 21.16
C LYS A 43 -16.21 -14.58 20.35
N ALA A 44 -15.62 -13.40 20.53
CA ALA A 44 -15.98 -12.19 19.80
C ALA A 44 -15.31 -12.10 18.42
N LEU A 45 -14.28 -12.91 18.17
CA LEU A 45 -13.46 -12.83 16.94
C LEU A 45 -14.27 -13.07 15.67
N ALA A 46 -15.12 -14.09 15.64
CA ALA A 46 -15.91 -14.44 14.45
C ALA A 46 -16.88 -13.31 14.07
N LYS A 47 -17.58 -12.73 15.05
CA LYS A 47 -18.47 -11.58 14.82
C LYS A 47 -17.68 -10.36 14.38
N TRP A 48 -16.53 -10.09 14.99
CA TRP A 48 -15.66 -9.00 14.58
C TRP A 48 -15.20 -9.14 13.13
N GLN A 49 -14.79 -10.35 12.70
CA GLN A 49 -14.39 -10.60 11.31
C GLN A 49 -15.51 -10.30 10.30
N GLN A 50 -16.76 -10.61 10.63
CA GLN A 50 -17.92 -10.31 9.78
C GLN A 50 -18.22 -8.81 9.66
N LEU A 51 -17.78 -8.01 10.62
CA LEU A 51 -17.97 -6.55 10.64
C LEU A 51 -16.83 -5.81 9.92
N LEU A 52 -15.80 -6.51 9.46
CA LEU A 52 -14.69 -5.88 8.75
C LEU A 52 -15.09 -5.48 7.33
N PHE A 53 -14.67 -4.28 6.95
CA PHE A 53 -14.73 -3.84 5.56
C PHE A 53 -13.54 -4.40 4.80
N ASN A 54 -13.73 -4.69 3.51
CA ASN A 54 -12.64 -5.11 2.64
C ASN A 54 -12.81 -4.54 1.22
N THR A 55 -11.69 -4.37 0.51
CA THR A 55 -11.69 -4.02 -0.90
C THR A 55 -10.36 -4.40 -1.55
N THR A 56 -10.35 -4.41 -2.89
CA THR A 56 -9.14 -4.50 -3.69
C THR A 56 -8.88 -3.16 -4.34
N LEU A 57 -7.71 -2.58 -4.06
CA LEU A 57 -7.24 -1.32 -4.61
C LEU A 57 -6.27 -1.65 -5.75
N ASN A 58 -6.73 -1.47 -6.99
CA ASN A 58 -5.85 -1.55 -8.14
C ASN A 58 -5.19 -0.19 -8.37
N SER A 59 -3.93 -0.18 -8.80
CA SER A 59 -3.20 1.05 -9.07
C SER A 59 -2.23 0.85 -10.23
N THR A 60 -1.89 1.94 -10.91
CA THR A 60 -0.77 2.03 -11.85
C THR A 60 0.51 2.51 -11.16
N LEU A 61 0.54 2.50 -9.82
CA LEU A 61 1.67 2.90 -8.98
C LEU A 61 2.94 2.15 -9.40
N GLN A 62 4.01 2.92 -9.62
CA GLN A 62 5.35 2.41 -9.83
C GLN A 62 6.25 2.84 -8.68
N LEU A 63 6.77 1.88 -7.93
CA LEU A 63 7.73 2.13 -6.85
C LEU A 63 9.15 1.87 -7.32
N MET A 64 9.95 2.93 -7.38
CA MET A 64 11.37 2.86 -7.69
C MET A 64 12.17 2.35 -6.47
N PRO A 65 13.28 1.61 -6.68
CA PRO A 65 14.14 1.14 -5.60
C PRO A 65 14.58 2.27 -4.66
N GLY A 66 14.31 2.11 -3.36
CA GLY A 66 14.73 3.05 -2.31
C GLY A 66 14.05 4.42 -2.31
N GLN A 67 13.12 4.69 -3.23
CA GLN A 67 12.40 5.97 -3.27
C GLN A 67 11.08 5.89 -2.51
N TRP A 68 10.89 6.81 -1.58
CA TRP A 68 9.63 6.98 -0.87
C TRP A 68 8.58 7.62 -1.79
N GLN A 69 7.39 7.02 -1.82
CA GLN A 69 6.24 7.55 -2.54
C GLN A 69 5.00 7.52 -1.66
N ASP A 70 4.33 8.66 -1.59
CA ASP A 70 3.08 8.78 -0.85
C ASP A 70 1.93 8.18 -1.65
N ILE A 71 1.10 7.40 -0.95
CA ILE A 71 -0.18 6.92 -1.44
C ILE A 71 -1.29 7.35 -0.48
N ASN A 72 -2.49 7.41 -1.04
CA ASN A 72 -3.69 7.79 -0.32
C ASN A 72 -4.65 6.61 -0.28
N LEU A 73 -5.17 6.31 0.91
CA LEU A 73 -6.19 5.29 1.12
C LEU A 73 -7.48 5.94 1.64
N THR A 74 -8.57 5.77 0.91
CA THR A 74 -9.91 6.18 1.37
C THR A 74 -10.66 4.96 1.89
N LEU A 75 -10.92 4.93 3.18
CA LEU A 75 -11.51 3.81 3.90
C LEU A 75 -12.90 4.19 4.42
N LYS A 76 -13.93 3.78 3.68
CA LYS A 76 -15.33 4.09 4.03
C LYS A 76 -15.82 3.22 5.22
N GLY A 77 -16.86 3.68 5.90
CA GLY A 77 -17.57 2.97 6.96
C GLY A 77 -16.97 3.09 8.36
N VAL A 78 -15.76 3.64 8.51
CA VAL A 78 -15.07 3.74 9.80
C VAL A 78 -14.47 5.13 9.96
N SER A 79 -14.84 5.84 11.03
CA SER A 79 -14.26 7.14 11.36
C SER A 79 -12.82 7.00 11.90
N PRO A 80 -11.99 8.05 11.83
CA PRO A 80 -10.59 7.97 12.26
C PRO A 80 -10.39 7.43 13.68
N ASN A 81 -11.21 7.86 14.63
CA ASN A 81 -11.12 7.45 16.04
C ASN A 81 -11.44 5.96 16.26
N ASN A 82 -12.21 5.37 15.34
CA ASN A 82 -12.65 3.98 15.40
C ASN A 82 -11.78 3.07 14.51
N LEU A 83 -10.93 3.65 13.66
CA LEU A 83 -10.06 2.92 12.77
C LEU A 83 -8.82 2.40 13.50
N LYS A 84 -9.00 1.28 14.18
CA LYS A 84 -7.96 0.64 15.01
C LYS A 84 -7.38 -0.64 14.39
N TYR A 85 -7.95 -1.08 13.28
CA TYR A 85 -7.46 -2.25 12.54
C TYR A 85 -7.34 -1.93 11.05
N LEU A 86 -6.14 -2.16 10.51
CA LEU A 86 -5.86 -2.15 9.09
C LEU A 86 -4.94 -3.33 8.76
N LYS A 87 -5.40 -4.20 7.86
CA LYS A 87 -4.59 -5.22 7.20
C LYS A 87 -4.45 -4.83 5.75
N LEU A 88 -3.21 -4.65 5.30
CA LEU A 88 -2.87 -4.35 3.93
C LEU A 88 -1.93 -5.45 3.41
N SER A 89 -2.28 -6.05 2.28
CA SER A 89 -1.44 -7.05 1.60
C SER A 89 -1.34 -6.75 0.12
N ILE A 90 -0.21 -7.08 -0.50
CA ILE A 90 0.02 -6.83 -1.93
C ILE A 90 -0.86 -7.78 -2.75
N ASN A 91 -1.54 -7.22 -3.75
CA ASN A 91 -2.17 -8.00 -4.82
C ASN A 91 -1.16 -8.21 -5.94
N MET A 92 -0.74 -9.46 -6.15
CA MET A 92 0.28 -9.83 -7.12
C MET A 92 -0.27 -10.04 -8.55
N ALA A 93 -1.59 -9.98 -8.76
CA ALA A 93 -2.22 -10.40 -10.01
C ALA A 93 -1.72 -9.66 -11.27
N ASN A 94 -1.42 -8.37 -11.14
CA ASN A 94 -0.98 -7.51 -12.25
C ASN A 94 0.40 -6.89 -12.02
N LEU A 95 1.12 -7.32 -10.99
CA LEU A 95 2.38 -6.72 -10.56
C LEU A 95 3.49 -7.04 -11.58
N GLN A 96 4.27 -6.02 -11.93
CA GLN A 96 5.34 -6.11 -12.92
C GLN A 96 6.69 -5.72 -12.30
N PHE A 97 7.71 -6.53 -12.55
CA PHE A 97 9.10 -6.23 -12.22
C PHE A 97 9.79 -5.69 -13.47
N ASN A 98 10.09 -4.40 -13.48
CA ASN A 98 10.71 -3.78 -14.65
C ASN A 98 12.22 -3.91 -14.56
N THR A 99 12.87 -4.15 -15.69
CA THR A 99 14.33 -4.12 -15.75
C THR A 99 14.80 -2.68 -15.68
N VAL A 100 15.75 -2.39 -14.78
CA VAL A 100 16.51 -1.15 -14.86
C VAL A 100 17.41 -1.31 -16.08
N GLN A 101 17.23 -0.50 -17.12
CA GLN A 101 18.21 -0.45 -18.20
C GLN A 101 19.57 -0.18 -17.54
N PRO A 102 20.59 -1.03 -17.77
CA PRO A 102 21.93 -0.72 -17.33
C PRO A 102 22.28 0.66 -17.88
N ALA A 103 22.70 1.58 -17.01
CA ALA A 103 23.26 2.84 -17.48
C ALA A 103 24.29 2.49 -18.56
N GLU A 104 24.09 2.97 -19.79
CA GLU A 104 25.00 2.69 -20.90
C GLU A 104 26.41 2.87 -20.38
N THR A 105 27.17 1.78 -20.33
CA THR A 105 28.59 1.86 -20.04
C THR A 105 29.15 2.78 -21.10
N ARG A 106 29.37 4.05 -20.73
CA ARG A 106 30.13 5.00 -21.53
C ARG A 106 31.46 4.30 -21.74
N GLN A 107 31.60 3.63 -22.89
CA GLN A 107 32.86 3.11 -23.36
C GLN A 107 33.78 4.33 -23.33
N ARG A 108 34.69 4.36 -22.35
CA ARG A 108 35.83 5.26 -22.41
C ARG A 108 36.58 4.83 -23.66
N LYS A 109 36.29 5.50 -24.78
CA LYS A 109 37.16 5.53 -25.94
C LYS A 109 38.47 6.16 -25.44
N ASN A 110 39.38 5.32 -24.97
CA ASN A 110 40.77 5.71 -24.90
C ASN A 110 41.20 5.98 -26.35
N LYS A 111 41.28 7.26 -26.69
CA LYS A 111 41.88 7.73 -27.93
C LYS A 111 43.37 7.96 -27.67
N LYS A 112 44.16 7.26 -28.49
CA LYS A 112 45.61 7.35 -28.70
C LYS A 112 46.50 6.73 -27.64
#